data_AF-A0AAD8PAX0-F1
#
_entry.id   AF-A0AAD8PAX0-F1
#
_cell.length_a   1.000
_cell.length_b   1.000
_cell.length_c   1.000
_cell.angle_alpha   90.00
_cell.angle_beta   90.00
_cell.angle_gamma   90.00
#
_symmetry.space_group_name_H-M   'P 1'
#
loop_
_entity.id
_entity.type
_entity.pdbx_description
1 polymer ?
#
loop_
_entity_poly.entity_id
_entity_poly.type
_entity_poly.pdbx_seq_one_letter_code
_entity_poly.pdbx_strand_id
1 'polypeptide(L)'
;MDGNVSGDVYENIDWDTEDELEIENIVPSSCSNMVARNVQTIVTNGEASSSQGVSNSKLVQHFLGMGFSEELIAKAIKENGEANTESILESLLTYGALALEESPDELSSCHLHYPQQQQLVDNGQLSSDYDESVLADLSDSDDSWFGSEAAEINNSLPEHEKAILSLVNMGYTVEEASAAIDRCGPEASIAELTDFICAAQMAKTEPVFFEEEKPKISLNGSLKKRKLYELEMLKRKKRKGVQADDEVIRLPIPMIGFGTPTDGNVITHRTLPEEAIGPPFFYYENVALAPKGVWTTISRFLFGVEPEFVDSKYFCAAARKRGYIHNLPIINRFPLLPLPPRTINDALPLTKKWWPEWDKRTKLNCLQTCIGSAKLTDRIRKALEKCGDNDPPQHVQKYVMDECRKWNLVWVGKNKLAPLEPDEVEMLLGFPRNHTRGGGISRTDRYKSLGNSFQVDTVAYHLSVLKDIFPNGINMLSLFSGIGGAEVALHRLGVRLNNVVSVEISEANRDIVRSWWEQTNQKGNLIHMADVQQLNADRLEELMGSFGGFDLVIGGSPCNNLAGSNRVSRDGLEGEHSALFYDYFRILGTVKDIMKQQ
;
A
#
# COMPACT_ATOMS: atom_id res chain seq x y z
N MET A 1 35.02 52.58 17.66
CA MET A 1 34.71 53.35 16.44
C MET A 1 34.92 52.42 15.25
N ASP A 2 34.23 51.28 15.21
CA ASP A 2 32.77 51.06 15.05
C ASP A 2 32.38 51.11 13.57
N GLY A 3 31.93 49.96 13.08
CA GLY A 3 31.46 49.75 11.71
C GLY A 3 30.80 48.38 11.58
N ASN A 4 29.82 48.15 12.44
CA ASN A 4 28.92 47.00 12.48
C ASN A 4 27.98 47.04 11.25
N VAL A 5 27.90 45.97 10.45
CA VAL A 5 26.82 45.80 9.45
C VAL A 5 26.38 44.33 9.44
N SER A 6 25.16 44.13 9.96
CA SER A 6 24.14 43.07 9.78
C SER A 6 24.54 41.81 8.99
N GLY A 7 24.37 40.58 9.48
CA GLY A 7 23.31 40.09 10.35
C GLY A 7 22.12 39.58 9.53
N ASP A 8 22.34 38.62 8.63
CA ASP A 8 21.28 37.96 7.89
C ASP A 8 20.55 36.96 8.79
N VAL A 9 19.32 37.34 9.11
CA VAL A 9 18.35 36.55 9.85
C VAL A 9 17.86 35.45 8.91
N TYR A 10 18.31 34.22 9.14
CA TYR A 10 17.64 33.04 8.61
C TYR A 10 16.29 32.92 9.33
N GLU A 11 15.23 33.37 8.68
CA GLU A 11 13.87 33.09 9.11
C GLU A 11 13.64 31.57 9.08
N ASN A 12 13.51 31.03 10.27
CA ASN A 12 13.21 29.66 10.58
C ASN A 12 11.74 29.41 10.21
N ILE A 13 11.48 29.06 8.95
CA ILE A 13 10.13 28.68 8.50
C ILE A 13 9.86 27.27 9.00
N ASP A 14 8.96 27.19 9.96
CA ASP A 14 8.37 25.97 10.53
C ASP A 14 7.48 25.31 9.47
N TRP A 15 7.92 24.14 8.96
CA TRP A 15 7.27 23.39 7.89
C TRP A 15 6.46 22.18 8.40
N ASP A 16 6.24 22.07 9.71
CA ASP A 16 5.66 20.86 10.31
C ASP A 16 4.14 20.93 10.55
N THR A 17 3.46 22.04 10.24
CA THR A 17 2.05 22.25 10.68
C THR A 17 0.96 21.82 9.70
N GLU A 18 1.24 21.57 8.42
CA GLU A 18 0.18 21.32 7.42
C GLU A 18 -0.02 19.85 7.04
N ASP A 19 0.97 18.97 7.27
CA ASP A 19 0.83 17.53 6.99
C ASP A 19 -0.17 16.83 7.97
N GLU A 20 -0.49 17.46 9.11
CA GLU A 20 -1.45 16.92 10.11
C GLU A 20 -2.91 17.31 9.84
N LEU A 21 -3.18 18.36 9.05
CA LEU A 21 -4.53 18.92 8.87
C LEU A 21 -5.31 18.34 7.69
N GLU A 22 -4.70 17.54 6.82
CA GLU A 22 -5.34 17.01 5.61
C GLU A 22 -6.08 15.67 5.81
N ILE A 23 -6.19 15.17 7.04
CA ILE A 23 -6.91 13.91 7.33
C ILE A 23 -8.44 14.12 7.45
N GLU A 24 -8.92 15.32 7.76
CA GLU A 24 -10.32 15.52 8.16
C GLU A 24 -11.31 15.93 7.06
N ASN A 25 -10.88 16.26 5.83
CA ASN A 25 -11.82 16.72 4.81
C ASN A 25 -11.49 16.11 3.45
N ILE A 26 -12.30 15.14 2.99
CA ILE A 26 -12.88 15.05 1.63
C ILE A 26 -13.73 13.77 1.53
N VAL A 27 -14.99 13.97 1.15
CA VAL A 27 -16.03 12.99 0.79
C VAL A 27 -15.78 12.47 -0.64
N PRO A 28 -16.08 11.19 -0.99
CA PRO A 28 -15.79 10.64 -2.31
C PRO A 28 -16.88 11.00 -3.33
N SER A 29 -16.48 11.34 -4.57
CA SER A 29 -17.36 11.31 -5.75
C SER A 29 -16.91 10.24 -6.73
N SER A 30 -17.83 9.36 -7.06
CA SER A 30 -17.71 8.21 -7.96
C SER A 30 -17.67 8.63 -9.43
N CYS A 31 -16.86 7.96 -10.25
CA CYS A 31 -17.29 7.24 -11.47
C CYS A 31 -16.09 6.69 -12.26
N SER A 32 -15.97 5.36 -12.21
CA SER A 32 -16.24 4.42 -13.30
C SER A 32 -15.43 4.43 -14.61
N ASN A 33 -14.97 3.20 -14.87
CA ASN A 33 -14.95 2.44 -16.13
C ASN A 33 -13.63 2.25 -16.88
N MET A 34 -13.25 0.96 -16.90
CA MET A 34 -12.95 0.10 -18.05
C MET A 34 -12.34 0.75 -19.30
N VAL A 35 -11.30 0.10 -19.86
CA VAL A 35 -11.25 -0.21 -21.30
C VAL A 35 -10.50 -1.53 -21.52
N ALA A 36 -11.08 -2.35 -22.38
CA ALA A 36 -10.64 -3.64 -22.88
C ALA A 36 -9.52 -3.57 -23.95
N ARG A 37 -8.91 -4.75 -24.13
CA ARG A 37 -8.38 -5.39 -25.37
C ARG A 37 -7.40 -4.64 -26.30
N ASN A 38 -6.39 -5.40 -26.75
CA ASN A 38 -6.15 -5.57 -28.19
C ASN A 38 -5.29 -6.82 -28.52
N VAL A 39 -5.93 -7.76 -29.21
CA VAL A 39 -5.56 -8.45 -30.47
C VAL A 39 -4.09 -8.38 -30.95
N GLN A 40 -3.50 -9.55 -31.25
CA GLN A 40 -2.87 -9.81 -32.57
C GLN A 40 -2.58 -11.30 -32.86
N THR A 41 -2.35 -11.53 -34.15
CA THR A 41 -2.61 -12.68 -35.03
C THR A 41 -1.38 -13.55 -35.38
N ILE A 42 -1.64 -14.86 -35.55
CA ILE A 42 -1.14 -15.84 -36.57
C ILE A 42 0.35 -16.23 -36.60
N VAL A 43 0.67 -17.54 -36.43
CA VAL A 43 1.28 -18.47 -37.43
C VAL A 43 0.99 -19.96 -37.05
N THR A 44 0.89 -20.76 -38.11
CA THR A 44 0.37 -22.11 -38.41
C THR A 44 0.99 -23.40 -37.80
N ASN A 45 0.08 -24.39 -37.64
CA ASN A 45 0.10 -25.84 -37.96
C ASN A 45 0.97 -26.89 -37.22
N GLY A 46 0.25 -27.87 -36.65
CA GLY A 46 0.69 -29.25 -36.38
C GLY A 46 -0.45 -30.09 -35.79
N GLU A 47 -1.16 -30.87 -36.62
CA GLU A 47 -2.20 -31.83 -36.22
C GLU A 47 -1.62 -33.09 -35.56
N ALA A 48 -2.24 -33.57 -34.49
CA ALA A 48 -2.35 -35.00 -34.17
C ALA A 48 -3.52 -35.24 -33.20
N SER A 49 -4.55 -35.92 -33.70
CA SER A 49 -5.73 -36.42 -32.99
C SER A 49 -5.40 -37.43 -31.89
N SER A 50 -6.12 -37.35 -30.76
CA SER A 50 -6.87 -38.51 -30.20
C SER A 50 -7.76 -38.10 -29.02
N SER A 51 -9.08 -38.22 -29.22
CA SER A 51 -10.14 -38.68 -28.31
C SER A 51 -9.97 -38.57 -26.79
N GLN A 52 -10.92 -37.91 -26.10
CA GLN A 52 -11.88 -38.58 -25.19
C GLN A 52 -12.81 -37.55 -24.53
N GLY A 53 -14.12 -37.70 -24.79
CA GLY A 53 -15.17 -36.90 -24.19
C GLY A 53 -15.36 -37.23 -22.72
N VAL A 54 -14.81 -36.38 -21.84
CA VAL A 54 -15.19 -36.20 -20.44
C VAL A 54 -14.77 -34.77 -20.03
N SER A 55 -15.57 -33.74 -20.34
CA SER A 55 -15.29 -32.38 -19.84
C SER A 55 -16.51 -31.45 -19.74
N ASN A 56 -17.54 -31.64 -20.58
CA ASN A 56 -18.52 -30.59 -20.80
C ASN A 56 -19.47 -30.29 -19.62
N SER A 57 -19.73 -31.23 -18.70
CA SER A 57 -20.71 -30.98 -17.64
C SER A 57 -20.20 -30.08 -16.51
N LYS A 58 -18.91 -30.12 -16.19
CA LYS A 58 -18.35 -29.33 -15.07
C LYS A 58 -18.21 -27.86 -15.43
N LEU A 59 -17.81 -27.57 -16.67
CA LEU A 59 -17.67 -26.20 -17.16
C LEU A 59 -19.03 -25.52 -17.32
N VAL A 60 -20.02 -26.24 -17.85
CA VAL A 60 -21.39 -25.72 -18.01
C VAL A 60 -22.03 -25.47 -16.64
N GLN A 61 -21.88 -26.39 -15.68
CA GLN A 61 -22.38 -26.17 -14.32
C GLN A 61 -21.70 -24.99 -13.61
N HIS A 62 -20.41 -24.76 -13.86
CA HIS A 62 -19.69 -23.61 -13.30
C HIS A 62 -20.31 -22.28 -13.76
N PHE A 63 -20.58 -22.13 -15.06
CA PHE A 63 -21.17 -20.89 -15.59
C PHE A 63 -22.69 -20.77 -15.33
N LEU A 64 -23.41 -21.89 -15.21
CA LEU A 64 -24.78 -21.89 -14.71
C LEU A 64 -24.86 -21.40 -13.26
N GLY A 65 -23.92 -21.83 -12.41
CA GLY A 65 -23.80 -21.35 -11.04
C GLY A 65 -23.47 -19.85 -10.92
N MET A 66 -22.93 -19.26 -11.99
CA MET A 66 -22.71 -17.81 -12.11
C MET A 66 -23.94 -17.04 -12.68
N GLY A 67 -25.04 -17.74 -12.99
CA GLY A 67 -26.31 -17.13 -13.41
C GLY A 67 -26.48 -16.95 -14.93
N PHE A 68 -25.60 -17.51 -15.77
CA PHE A 68 -25.74 -17.46 -17.23
C PHE A 68 -26.68 -18.56 -17.75
N SER A 69 -27.48 -18.29 -18.78
CA SER A 69 -28.38 -19.29 -19.37
C SER A 69 -27.62 -20.34 -20.18
N GLU A 70 -28.14 -21.59 -20.20
CA GLU A 70 -27.52 -22.70 -20.93
C GLU A 70 -27.30 -22.39 -22.42
N GLU A 71 -28.22 -21.62 -23.03
CA GLU A 71 -28.12 -21.23 -24.45
C GLU A 71 -26.93 -20.30 -24.72
N LEU A 72 -26.67 -19.32 -23.84
CA LEU A 72 -25.52 -18.42 -23.97
C LEU A 72 -24.20 -19.15 -23.70
N ILE A 73 -24.20 -20.08 -22.75
CA ILE A 73 -23.03 -20.92 -22.43
C ILE A 73 -22.68 -21.83 -23.60
N ALA A 74 -23.66 -22.49 -24.21
CA ALA A 74 -23.44 -23.33 -25.38
C ALA A 74 -22.89 -22.52 -26.57
N LYS A 75 -23.38 -21.30 -26.77
CA LYS A 75 -22.89 -20.39 -27.82
C LYS A 75 -21.45 -19.93 -27.56
N ALA A 76 -21.13 -19.52 -26.33
CA ALA A 76 -19.79 -19.06 -25.95
C ALA A 76 -18.73 -20.17 -26.03
N ILE A 77 -19.10 -21.41 -25.66
CA ILE A 77 -18.22 -22.59 -25.80
C ILE A 77 -17.96 -22.92 -27.26
N LYS A 78 -18.98 -22.81 -28.13
CA LYS A 78 -18.84 -23.06 -29.57
C LYS A 78 -17.93 -22.05 -30.26
N GLU A 79 -17.91 -20.79 -29.82
CA GLU A 79 -17.09 -19.73 -30.41
C GLU A 79 -15.62 -19.76 -29.94
N ASN A 80 -15.35 -20.12 -28.68
CA ASN A 80 -14.01 -20.00 -28.09
C ASN A 80 -13.30 -21.34 -27.83
N GLY A 81 -14.01 -22.46 -27.90
CA GLY A 81 -13.49 -23.79 -27.57
C GLY A 81 -13.30 -24.02 -26.06
N GLU A 82 -13.29 -25.29 -25.65
CA GLU A 82 -13.40 -25.72 -24.24
C GLU A 82 -12.14 -25.48 -23.38
N ALA A 83 -11.01 -25.09 -23.99
CA ALA A 83 -9.71 -25.01 -23.31
C ALA A 83 -9.44 -23.66 -22.63
N ASN A 84 -10.23 -22.61 -22.91
CA ASN A 84 -9.99 -21.26 -22.40
C ASN A 84 -11.22 -20.69 -21.70
N THR A 85 -11.31 -20.94 -20.38
CA THR A 85 -12.41 -20.53 -19.51
C THR A 85 -12.56 -19.01 -19.40
N GLU A 86 -11.46 -18.27 -19.46
CA GLU A 86 -11.46 -16.80 -19.43
C GLU A 86 -12.09 -16.21 -20.71
N SER A 87 -11.80 -16.79 -21.88
CA SER A 87 -12.38 -16.34 -23.15
C SER A 87 -13.88 -16.65 -23.27
N ILE A 88 -14.32 -17.77 -22.69
CA ILE A 88 -15.75 -18.12 -22.59
C ILE A 88 -16.47 -17.13 -21.67
N LEU A 89 -15.90 -16.82 -20.49
CA LEU A 89 -16.48 -15.86 -19.55
C LEU A 89 -16.56 -14.45 -20.14
N GLU A 90 -15.52 -13.99 -20.83
CA GLU A 90 -15.52 -12.67 -21.50
C GLU A 90 -16.62 -12.60 -22.58
N SER A 91 -16.83 -13.68 -23.32
CA SER A 91 -17.89 -13.76 -24.34
C SER A 91 -19.30 -13.80 -23.72
N LEU A 92 -19.47 -14.52 -22.61
CA LEU A 92 -20.72 -14.56 -21.84
C LEU A 92 -21.09 -13.19 -21.28
N LEU A 93 -20.12 -12.47 -20.71
CA LEU A 93 -20.30 -11.10 -20.22
C LEU A 93 -20.63 -10.14 -21.37
N THR A 94 -20.04 -10.36 -22.54
CA THR A 94 -20.34 -9.56 -23.74
C THR A 94 -21.77 -9.80 -24.22
N TYR A 95 -22.24 -11.06 -24.24
CA TYR A 95 -23.64 -11.35 -24.60
C TYR A 95 -24.64 -10.78 -23.58
N GLY A 96 -24.31 -10.84 -22.28
CA GLY A 96 -25.12 -10.23 -21.23
C GLY A 96 -25.22 -8.71 -21.38
N ALA A 97 -24.12 -8.05 -21.76
CA ALA A 97 -24.12 -6.60 -22.04
C ALA A 97 -24.92 -6.24 -23.30
N LEU A 98 -24.84 -7.06 -24.36
CA LEU A 98 -25.60 -6.84 -25.60
C LEU A 98 -27.10 -7.10 -25.42
N ALA A 99 -27.48 -8.05 -24.57
CA ALA A 99 -28.89 -8.29 -24.22
C ALA A 99 -29.51 -7.13 -23.41
N LEU A 100 -28.70 -6.27 -22.80
CA LEU A 100 -29.13 -5.04 -22.14
C LEU A 100 -29.19 -3.83 -23.08
N GLU A 101 -28.52 -3.90 -24.24
CA GLU A 101 -28.53 -2.84 -25.26
C GLU A 101 -29.56 -3.09 -26.39
N GLU A 102 -30.01 -4.34 -26.58
CA GLU A 102 -31.15 -4.66 -27.45
C GLU A 102 -32.50 -4.55 -26.73
N SER A 103 -32.84 -3.36 -26.22
CA SER A 103 -34.24 -2.96 -26.08
C SER A 103 -34.43 -1.49 -26.42
N PRO A 104 -34.68 -1.15 -27.70
CA PRO A 104 -35.21 0.14 -28.10
C PRO A 104 -36.75 0.08 -28.21
N ASP A 105 -37.40 1.07 -27.62
CA ASP A 105 -38.82 1.39 -27.74
C ASP A 105 -39.36 1.30 -29.18
N GLU A 106 -40.51 0.62 -29.34
CA GLU A 106 -41.50 0.96 -30.38
C GLU A 106 -42.88 1.22 -29.74
N LEU A 107 -43.38 2.42 -30.00
CA LEU A 107 -44.70 2.94 -29.64
C LEU A 107 -45.83 2.33 -30.51
N SER A 108 -46.96 2.05 -29.84
CA SER A 108 -48.34 2.27 -30.31
C SER A 108 -49.08 1.15 -31.07
N SER A 109 -49.97 0.45 -30.35
CA SER A 109 -51.42 0.35 -30.63
C SER A 109 -52.04 -0.37 -29.40
N CYS A 110 -53.08 0.09 -28.73
CA CYS A 110 -54.45 0.21 -29.24
C CYS A 110 -55.36 0.95 -28.23
N HIS A 111 -56.24 1.78 -28.81
CA HIS A 111 -57.52 2.33 -28.33
C HIS A 111 -57.88 2.36 -26.83
N LEU A 112 -57.97 3.58 -26.30
CA LEU A 112 -58.95 3.96 -25.28
C LEU A 112 -60.23 4.48 -25.95
N HIS A 113 -61.33 3.74 -25.81
CA HIS A 113 -62.69 4.23 -25.90
C HIS A 113 -63.18 4.56 -24.48
N TYR A 114 -63.68 5.78 -24.26
CA TYR A 114 -64.51 6.12 -23.11
C TYR A 114 -65.81 5.30 -23.13
N PRO A 115 -66.40 4.97 -21.97
CA PRO A 115 -67.54 5.78 -21.54
C PRO A 115 -67.64 6.09 -20.04
N GLN A 116 -68.43 7.12 -19.78
CA GLN A 116 -68.94 7.67 -18.52
C GLN A 116 -69.58 6.58 -17.62
N GLN A 117 -69.53 6.65 -16.29
CA GLN A 117 -70.54 7.30 -15.42
C GLN A 117 -70.04 7.19 -13.94
N GLN A 118 -69.98 8.28 -13.17
CA GLN A 118 -70.99 8.67 -12.17
C GLN A 118 -71.15 7.64 -11.02
N GLN A 119 -70.62 7.91 -9.82
CA GLN A 119 -71.34 8.28 -8.57
C GLN A 119 -70.47 7.70 -7.41
N LEU A 120 -70.39 8.13 -6.15
CA LEU A 120 -70.95 9.19 -5.30
C LEU A 120 -70.33 8.94 -3.90
N VAL A 121 -69.95 10.00 -3.15
CA VAL A 121 -69.89 10.15 -1.65
C VAL A 121 -69.14 9.11 -0.79
N ASP A 122 -68.67 9.34 0.43
CA ASP A 122 -68.53 10.48 1.34
C ASP A 122 -67.54 10.08 2.46
N ASN A 123 -66.91 11.09 3.06
CA ASN A 123 -66.58 11.29 4.48
C ASN A 123 -65.81 10.30 5.38
N GLY A 124 -64.84 10.91 6.11
CA GLY A 124 -64.64 10.79 7.57
C GLY A 124 -63.42 9.95 8.02
N GLN A 125 -62.32 10.54 8.52
CA GLN A 125 -62.04 10.88 9.95
C GLN A 125 -62.20 9.68 10.91
N LEU A 126 -61.38 9.35 11.92
CA LEU A 126 -60.12 9.78 12.57
C LEU A 126 -59.89 8.76 13.73
N SER A 127 -58.65 8.55 14.22
CA SER A 127 -58.30 7.97 15.56
C SER A 127 -58.48 6.43 15.74
N SER A 128 -57.79 5.66 16.60
CA SER A 128 -56.83 5.88 17.70
C SER A 128 -56.19 4.52 18.12
N ASP A 129 -55.00 4.60 18.73
CA ASP A 129 -54.50 3.84 19.91
C ASP A 129 -54.27 2.30 19.93
N TYR A 130 -52.97 1.99 20.11
CA TYR A 130 -52.28 1.06 21.05
C TYR A 130 -52.55 -0.48 21.11
N ASP A 131 -51.41 -1.20 21.16
CA ASP A 131 -51.08 -2.47 21.83
C ASP A 131 -51.78 -3.78 21.43
N GLU A 132 -51.22 -4.99 21.51
CA GLU A 132 -49.87 -5.54 21.77
C GLU A 132 -49.93 -7.03 21.36
N SER A 133 -48.82 -7.58 20.83
CA SER A 133 -48.42 -9.01 20.77
C SER A 133 -49.41 -10.10 20.32
N VAL A 134 -49.03 -10.89 19.30
CA VAL A 134 -48.93 -12.37 19.42
C VAL A 134 -47.85 -12.87 18.47
N LEU A 135 -46.79 -13.47 19.02
CA LEU A 135 -45.78 -14.27 18.31
C LEU A 135 -46.25 -15.72 18.16
N ALA A 136 -45.66 -16.41 17.17
CA ALA A 136 -45.71 -17.85 16.89
C ALA A 136 -46.97 -18.29 16.11
N ASP A 137 -46.87 -19.03 15.02
CA ASP A 137 -46.30 -20.39 14.97
C ASP A 137 -46.12 -20.83 13.50
N LEU A 138 -45.44 -21.97 13.32
CA LEU A 138 -45.38 -22.87 12.15
C LEU A 138 -44.03 -23.01 11.43
N SER A 139 -43.35 -24.08 11.87
CA SER A 139 -42.35 -24.90 11.20
C SER A 139 -42.85 -25.65 9.96
N ASP A 140 -41.90 -25.94 9.05
CA ASP A 140 -41.79 -27.07 8.10
C ASP A 140 -42.94 -27.39 7.12
N SER A 141 -42.73 -27.11 5.82
CA SER A 141 -42.67 -28.09 4.70
C SER A 141 -43.02 -27.49 3.33
N ASP A 142 -42.14 -27.76 2.37
CA ASP A 142 -42.27 -27.98 0.90
C ASP A 142 -43.27 -27.22 -0.01
N ASP A 143 -42.66 -26.57 -1.02
CA ASP A 143 -42.99 -26.36 -2.44
C ASP A 143 -44.38 -25.91 -2.98
N SER A 144 -44.31 -24.74 -3.64
CA SER A 144 -44.86 -24.35 -4.96
C SER A 144 -46.21 -23.59 -5.10
N TRP A 145 -46.09 -22.38 -5.71
CA TRP A 145 -47.03 -21.60 -6.57
C TRP A 145 -48.45 -21.28 -6.02
N PHE A 146 -48.95 -20.04 -5.91
CA PHE A 146 -49.02 -18.84 -6.76
C PHE A 146 -49.11 -17.62 -5.80
N GLY A 147 -48.59 -16.42 -6.09
CA GLY A 147 -49.05 -15.53 -7.15
C GLY A 147 -50.01 -14.48 -6.58
N SER A 148 -49.61 -13.20 -6.71
CA SER A 148 -50.45 -11.99 -6.60
C SER A 148 -51.13 -11.64 -5.27
N GLU A 149 -50.37 -11.31 -4.22
CA GLU A 149 -50.88 -10.45 -3.13
C GLU A 149 -49.80 -9.66 -2.34
N ALA A 150 -48.53 -9.66 -2.76
CA ALA A 150 -47.46 -8.91 -2.06
C ALA A 150 -47.22 -7.49 -2.60
N ALA A 151 -47.97 -7.06 -3.62
CA ALA A 151 -47.74 -5.76 -4.29
C ALA A 151 -48.47 -4.58 -3.61
N GLU A 152 -49.44 -4.82 -2.73
CA GLU A 152 -50.25 -3.73 -2.13
C GLU A 152 -49.85 -3.33 -0.71
N ILE A 153 -48.87 -3.98 -0.09
CA ILE A 153 -48.36 -3.60 1.25
C ILE A 153 -47.08 -2.75 1.17
N ASN A 154 -46.42 -2.71 0.02
CA ASN A 154 -45.10 -2.05 -0.14
C ASN A 154 -45.13 -0.51 -0.09
N ASN A 155 -46.30 0.13 -0.03
CA ASN A 155 -46.41 1.58 -0.06
C ASN A 155 -46.63 2.24 1.31
N SER A 156 -46.71 1.48 2.41
CA SER A 156 -46.92 2.04 3.77
C SER A 156 -45.81 1.76 4.78
N LEU A 157 -44.79 0.94 4.46
CA LEU A 157 -43.71 0.64 5.40
C LEU A 157 -42.60 1.71 5.42
N PRO A 158 -42.03 2.03 6.61
CA PRO A 158 -40.81 2.82 6.75
C PRO A 158 -39.63 2.28 5.92
N GLU A 159 -38.74 3.16 5.45
CA GLU A 159 -37.63 2.80 4.54
C GLU A 159 -36.70 1.71 5.10
N HIS A 160 -36.47 1.70 6.41
CA HIS A 160 -35.65 0.66 7.06
C HIS A 160 -36.29 -0.73 7.01
N GLU A 161 -37.61 -0.85 7.09
CA GLU A 161 -38.31 -2.14 7.00
C GLU A 161 -38.31 -2.68 5.56
N LYS A 162 -38.34 -1.81 4.56
CA LYS A 162 -38.18 -2.17 3.14
C LYS A 162 -36.79 -2.72 2.83
N ALA A 163 -35.75 -2.14 3.44
CA ALA A 163 -34.38 -2.62 3.32
C ALA A 163 -34.20 -4.01 3.95
N ILE A 164 -34.79 -4.26 5.13
CA ILE A 164 -34.78 -5.59 5.77
C ILE A 164 -35.48 -6.62 4.88
N LEU A 165 -36.68 -6.30 4.38
CA LEU A 165 -37.44 -7.23 3.54
C LEU A 165 -36.69 -7.58 2.24
N SER A 166 -35.98 -6.60 1.66
CA SER A 166 -35.17 -6.81 0.46
C SER A 166 -33.96 -7.71 0.72
N LEU A 167 -33.26 -7.53 1.85
CA LEU A 167 -32.11 -8.37 2.23
C LEU A 167 -32.54 -9.80 2.58
N VAL A 168 -33.69 -9.96 3.23
CA VAL A 168 -34.27 -11.28 3.53
C VAL A 168 -34.68 -11.99 2.24
N ASN A 169 -35.26 -11.28 1.27
CA ASN A 169 -35.56 -11.84 -0.06
C ASN A 169 -34.29 -12.21 -0.85
N MET A 170 -33.13 -11.62 -0.53
CA MET A 170 -31.83 -12.00 -1.06
C MET A 170 -31.18 -13.19 -0.33
N GLY A 171 -31.84 -13.74 0.69
CA GLY A 171 -31.41 -14.95 1.41
C GLY A 171 -30.62 -14.72 2.70
N TYR A 172 -30.50 -13.47 3.17
CA TYR A 172 -29.86 -13.15 4.46
C TYR A 172 -30.83 -13.31 5.62
N THR A 173 -30.34 -13.62 6.83
CA THR A 173 -31.24 -13.72 7.99
C THR A 173 -31.68 -12.33 8.46
N VAL A 174 -32.84 -12.24 9.13
CA VAL A 174 -33.37 -10.97 9.66
C VAL A 174 -32.39 -10.33 10.64
N GLU A 175 -31.68 -11.15 11.42
CA GLU A 175 -30.66 -10.70 12.38
C GLU A 175 -29.44 -10.09 11.68
N GLU A 176 -29.03 -10.63 10.53
CA GLU A 176 -27.91 -10.10 9.74
C GLU A 176 -28.30 -8.79 9.05
N ALA A 177 -29.50 -8.73 8.48
CA ALA A 177 -30.04 -7.52 7.87
C ALA A 177 -30.21 -6.39 8.89
N SER A 178 -30.77 -6.69 10.07
CA SER A 178 -30.91 -5.70 11.15
C SER A 178 -29.56 -5.23 11.69
N ALA A 179 -28.60 -6.14 11.89
CA ALA A 179 -27.26 -5.79 12.36
C ALA A 179 -26.47 -4.95 11.35
N ALA A 180 -26.71 -5.15 10.05
CA ALA A 180 -26.11 -4.35 8.99
C ALA A 180 -26.69 -2.93 8.98
N ILE A 181 -28.01 -2.78 9.12
CA ILE A 181 -28.69 -1.48 9.15
C ILE A 181 -28.30 -0.67 10.40
N ASP A 182 -28.21 -1.32 11.57
CA ASP A 182 -27.78 -0.66 12.81
C ASP A 182 -26.35 -0.10 12.73
N ARG A 183 -25.48 -0.71 11.90
CA ARG A 183 -24.09 -0.30 11.73
C ARG A 183 -23.84 0.64 10.55
N CYS A 184 -24.53 0.43 9.43
CA CYS A 184 -24.33 1.23 8.22
C CYS A 184 -25.28 2.44 8.15
N GLY A 185 -26.33 2.43 8.97
CA GLY A 185 -27.36 3.46 9.01
C GLY A 185 -28.57 3.11 8.14
N PRO A 186 -29.76 3.67 8.44
CA PRO A 186 -31.02 3.36 7.76
C PRO A 186 -31.08 3.84 6.30
N GLU A 187 -30.19 4.75 5.90
CA GLU A 187 -30.09 5.31 4.53
C GLU A 187 -29.05 4.59 3.66
N ALA A 188 -28.39 3.54 4.19
CA ALA A 188 -27.36 2.81 3.47
C ALA A 188 -27.96 2.02 2.29
N SER A 189 -27.22 1.96 1.18
CA SER A 189 -27.69 1.22 0.00
C SER A 189 -27.70 -0.28 0.26
N ILE A 190 -28.57 -1.03 -0.44
CA ILE A 190 -28.65 -2.50 -0.32
C ILE A 190 -27.28 -3.15 -0.61
N ALA A 191 -26.48 -2.57 -1.52
CA ALA A 191 -25.13 -3.04 -1.82
C ALA A 191 -24.19 -2.90 -0.61
N GLU A 192 -24.20 -1.78 0.09
CA GLU A 192 -23.37 -1.56 1.29
C GLU A 192 -23.79 -2.47 2.45
N LEU A 193 -25.11 -2.66 2.63
CA LEU A 193 -25.65 -3.58 3.64
C LEU A 193 -25.25 -5.03 3.32
N THR A 194 -25.27 -5.42 2.04
CA THR A 194 -24.87 -6.76 1.59
C THR A 194 -23.37 -6.99 1.78
N ASP A 195 -22.53 -6.02 1.40
CA ASP A 195 -21.07 -6.08 1.61
C ASP A 195 -20.72 -6.21 3.10
N PHE A 196 -21.46 -5.50 3.96
CA PHE A 196 -21.30 -5.60 5.41
C PHE A 196 -21.64 -7.00 5.94
N ILE A 197 -22.76 -7.59 5.48
CA ILE A 197 -23.18 -8.93 5.89
C ILE A 197 -22.17 -9.98 5.41
N CYS A 198 -21.74 -9.90 4.15
CA CYS A 198 -20.74 -10.81 3.59
C CYS A 198 -19.41 -10.73 4.36
N ALA A 199 -18.92 -9.52 4.65
CA ALA A 199 -17.72 -9.33 5.47
C ALA A 199 -17.87 -9.92 6.88
N ALA A 200 -19.04 -9.75 7.51
CA ALA A 200 -19.33 -10.31 8.83
C ALA A 200 -19.46 -11.84 8.83
N GLN A 201 -19.99 -12.44 7.77
CA GLN A 201 -20.08 -13.90 7.59
C GLN A 201 -18.70 -14.52 7.33
N MET A 202 -17.86 -13.86 6.54
CA MET A 202 -16.46 -14.26 6.31
C MET A 202 -15.63 -14.20 7.60
N ALA A 203 -15.87 -13.20 8.46
CA ALA A 203 -15.21 -13.11 9.76
C ALA A 203 -15.65 -14.18 10.78
N LYS A 204 -16.80 -14.82 10.58
CA LYS A 204 -17.32 -15.90 11.44
C LYS A 204 -16.89 -17.31 10.99
N THR A 205 -16.39 -17.46 9.76
CA THR A 205 -16.06 -18.76 9.15
C THR A 205 -14.58 -19.15 9.29
N GLU A 206 -13.82 -18.53 10.19
CA GLU A 206 -12.52 -19.06 10.61
C GLU A 206 -12.68 -20.31 11.51
N PRO A 207 -11.94 -21.41 11.24
CA PRO A 207 -12.01 -22.63 12.03
C PRO A 207 -11.38 -22.45 13.42
N VAL A 208 -12.20 -22.69 14.43
CA VAL A 208 -11.88 -22.75 15.86
C VAL A 208 -10.88 -23.86 16.17
N PHE A 209 -9.78 -23.52 16.85
CA PHE A 209 -9.09 -24.42 17.79
C PHE A 209 -8.53 -23.61 18.97
N PHE A 210 -9.26 -23.61 20.09
CA PHE A 210 -8.84 -23.96 21.46
C PHE A 210 -9.95 -23.54 22.43
N GLU A 211 -10.59 -24.56 23.03
CA GLU A 211 -11.55 -24.41 24.13
C GLU A 211 -10.81 -24.10 25.43
N GLU A 212 -11.25 -23.05 26.15
CA GLU A 212 -11.09 -22.99 27.61
C GLU A 212 -12.43 -22.63 28.27
N GLU A 213 -12.80 -23.47 29.23
CA GLU A 213 -14.06 -23.52 29.95
C GLU A 213 -14.37 -22.22 30.71
N LYS A 214 -15.61 -21.72 30.60
CA LYS A 214 -16.17 -20.73 31.54
C LYS A 214 -17.19 -21.38 32.47
N PRO A 215 -17.11 -21.17 33.79
CA PRO A 215 -18.11 -21.68 34.72
C PRO A 215 -19.38 -20.83 34.66
N LYS A 216 -20.54 -21.50 34.61
CA LYS A 216 -21.89 -20.91 34.65
C LYS A 216 -22.21 -20.43 36.07
N ILE A 217 -22.60 -19.16 36.22
CA ILE A 217 -23.39 -18.69 37.36
C ILE A 217 -24.58 -17.89 36.81
N SER A 218 -25.79 -18.42 37.01
CA SER A 218 -27.03 -17.68 36.86
C SER A 218 -27.26 -16.80 38.09
N LEU A 219 -27.74 -15.57 37.91
CA LEU A 219 -28.74 -14.95 38.79
C LEU A 219 -29.27 -13.64 38.19
N ASN A 220 -30.59 -13.52 38.29
CA ASN A 220 -31.45 -12.40 37.93
C ASN A 220 -31.04 -11.05 38.54
N GLY A 221 -31.41 -9.96 37.87
CA GLY A 221 -31.55 -8.65 38.50
C GLY A 221 -30.97 -7.48 37.71
N SER A 222 -31.81 -6.86 36.89
CA SER A 222 -31.56 -5.53 36.33
C SER A 222 -31.53 -4.46 37.42
N LEU A 223 -30.74 -3.41 37.17
CA LEU A 223 -30.55 -2.15 37.92
C LEU A 223 -29.30 -2.12 38.82
N LYS A 224 -28.27 -1.38 38.33
CA LYS A 224 -27.04 -0.83 38.99
C LYS A 224 -25.66 -1.21 38.38
N LYS A 225 -25.55 -1.59 37.11
CA LYS A 225 -24.23 -1.89 36.48
C LYS A 225 -23.37 -0.68 36.05
N ARG A 226 -23.92 0.53 35.90
CA ARG A 226 -23.15 1.69 35.38
C ARG A 226 -22.22 2.36 36.42
N LYS A 227 -22.58 2.33 37.72
CA LYS A 227 -21.79 2.96 38.80
C LYS A 227 -20.68 2.08 39.41
N LEU A 228 -20.75 0.76 39.25
CA LEU A 228 -19.72 -0.16 39.77
C LEU A 228 -18.48 -0.19 38.85
N TYR A 229 -18.69 -0.06 37.54
CA TYR A 229 -17.65 -0.05 36.52
C TYR A 229 -16.77 1.22 36.59
N GLU A 230 -17.37 2.39 36.86
CA GLU A 230 -16.61 3.63 37.09
C GLU A 230 -15.73 3.58 38.36
N LEU A 231 -16.20 2.92 39.43
CA LEU A 231 -15.45 2.79 40.67
C LEU A 231 -14.28 1.78 40.55
N GLU A 232 -14.45 0.72 39.75
CA GLU A 232 -13.36 -0.22 39.42
C GLU A 232 -12.32 0.39 38.48
N MET A 233 -12.73 1.24 37.54
CA MET A 233 -11.81 2.00 36.67
C MET A 233 -10.95 3.01 37.45
N LEU A 234 -11.53 3.71 38.44
CA LEU A 234 -10.75 4.59 39.32
C LEU A 234 -9.81 3.83 40.27
N LYS A 235 -10.18 2.63 40.71
CA LYS A 235 -9.30 1.77 41.55
C LYS A 235 -8.18 1.13 40.74
N ARG A 236 -8.39 0.80 39.46
CA ARG A 236 -7.34 0.35 38.53
C ARG A 236 -6.34 1.47 38.20
N LYS A 237 -6.81 2.73 38.07
CA LYS A 237 -5.93 3.91 37.91
C LYS A 237 -5.04 4.21 39.13
N LYS A 238 -5.39 3.74 40.33
CA LYS A 238 -4.60 3.96 41.55
C LYS A 238 -3.65 2.82 41.94
N ARG A 239 -3.61 1.71 41.18
CA ARG A 239 -2.80 0.51 41.53
C ARG A 239 -1.71 0.13 40.51
N LYS A 240 -1.50 0.90 39.44
CA LYS A 240 -0.31 0.78 38.59
C LYS A 240 0.61 1.98 38.82
N GLY A 241 1.35 1.90 39.92
CA GLY A 241 2.56 2.68 40.10
C GLY A 241 3.75 1.74 39.96
N VAL A 242 4.30 1.64 38.74
CA VAL A 242 5.72 1.56 38.34
C VAL A 242 5.70 1.66 36.82
N GLN A 243 6.48 2.60 36.29
CA GLN A 243 6.47 3.14 34.93
C GLN A 243 6.79 2.09 33.84
N ALA A 244 5.97 2.09 32.78
CA ALA A 244 6.41 1.91 31.41
C ALA A 244 5.65 2.97 30.62
N ASP A 245 6.36 4.03 30.24
CA ASP A 245 5.82 5.12 29.46
C ASP A 245 5.50 4.58 28.06
N ASP A 246 4.24 4.60 27.64
CA ASP A 246 3.82 4.29 26.27
C ASP A 246 4.21 5.47 25.34
N GLU A 247 5.50 5.78 25.28
CA GLU A 247 6.05 6.88 24.51
C GLU A 247 5.73 6.68 23.03
N VAL A 248 4.92 7.60 22.49
CA VAL A 248 4.82 7.81 21.06
C VAL A 248 6.20 8.28 20.61
N ILE A 249 6.91 7.47 19.80
CA ILE A 249 8.23 7.83 19.27
C ILE A 249 8.08 9.15 18.51
N ARG A 250 8.64 10.22 19.08
CA ARG A 250 8.69 11.54 18.44
C ARG A 250 9.85 11.53 17.46
N LEU A 251 9.54 11.72 16.17
CA LEU A 251 10.58 11.88 15.16
C LEU A 251 11.39 13.15 15.46
N PRO A 252 12.73 13.11 15.36
CA PRO A 252 13.57 14.27 15.64
C PRO A 252 13.34 15.38 14.61
N ILE A 253 13.30 16.62 15.09
CA ILE A 253 13.21 17.84 14.28
C ILE A 253 14.42 18.71 14.66
N PRO A 254 15.40 18.91 13.75
CA PRO A 254 15.48 18.39 12.40
C PRO A 254 15.89 16.90 12.34
N MET A 255 15.43 16.18 11.30
CA MET A 255 15.70 14.74 11.11
C MET A 255 17.07 14.50 10.45
N ILE A 256 18.14 14.74 11.20
CA ILE A 256 19.53 14.73 10.72
C ILE A 256 20.33 13.48 11.14
N GLY A 257 19.67 12.47 11.71
CA GLY A 257 20.33 11.27 12.22
C GLY A 257 21.39 11.58 13.27
N PHE A 258 22.54 10.91 13.17
CA PHE A 258 23.73 11.15 13.98
C PHE A 258 24.70 12.14 13.31
N GLY A 259 24.17 12.98 12.42
CA GLY A 259 24.91 14.00 11.67
C GLY A 259 24.78 13.82 10.16
N THR A 260 24.82 14.92 9.42
CA THR A 260 24.80 14.93 7.94
C THR A 260 26.08 15.61 7.40
N PRO A 261 26.41 15.45 6.11
CA PRO A 261 27.60 16.09 5.52
C PRO A 261 27.62 17.62 5.63
N THR A 262 26.46 18.27 5.78
CA THR A 262 26.35 19.74 5.95
C THR A 262 26.51 20.19 7.39
N ASP A 263 26.14 19.34 8.33
CA ASP A 263 26.07 19.69 9.75
C ASP A 263 27.37 19.23 10.42
N GLY A 264 28.48 19.86 10.05
CA GLY A 264 29.85 19.44 10.40
C GLY A 264 30.22 19.45 11.89
N ASN A 265 29.27 19.71 12.80
CA ASN A 265 29.54 19.91 14.23
C ASN A 265 28.58 19.15 15.17
N VAL A 266 27.73 18.24 14.67
CA VAL A 266 26.89 17.42 15.56
C VAL A 266 27.71 16.25 16.09
N ILE A 267 28.21 16.38 17.31
CA ILE A 267 28.85 15.27 18.03
C ILE A 267 27.74 14.45 18.69
N THR A 268 27.33 13.37 18.04
CA THR A 268 26.44 12.38 18.64
C THR A 268 27.28 11.34 19.38
N HIS A 269 26.99 11.14 20.67
CA HIS A 269 27.51 10.01 21.42
C HIS A 269 26.47 8.89 21.42
N ARG A 270 26.89 7.68 21.05
CA ARG A 270 26.07 6.48 21.10
C ARG A 270 26.84 5.36 21.77
N THR A 271 26.21 4.69 22.73
CA THR A 271 26.74 3.46 23.33
C THR A 271 25.88 2.30 22.83
N LEU A 272 26.52 1.27 22.29
CA LEU A 272 25.84 0.06 21.82
C LEU A 272 25.87 -1.00 22.91
N PRO A 273 24.79 -1.80 23.07
CA PRO A 273 24.83 -3.00 23.90
C PRO A 273 25.88 -4.00 23.42
N GLU A 274 26.51 -4.76 24.32
CA GLU A 274 27.59 -5.68 23.99
C GLU A 274 27.20 -6.70 22.90
N GLU A 275 25.96 -7.19 22.93
CA GLU A 275 25.40 -8.14 21.97
C GLU A 275 25.33 -7.57 20.54
N ALA A 276 25.17 -6.24 20.42
CA ALA A 276 25.09 -5.53 19.15
C ALA A 276 26.47 -5.26 18.55
N ILE A 277 27.53 -5.26 19.34
CA ILE A 277 28.90 -4.91 18.91
C ILE A 277 29.54 -6.07 18.13
N GLY A 278 30.45 -5.72 17.23
CA GLY A 278 31.30 -6.67 16.50
C GLY A 278 30.69 -7.16 15.20
N PRO A 279 31.42 -8.04 14.49
CA PRO A 279 30.95 -8.61 13.23
C PRO A 279 29.79 -9.61 13.45
N PRO A 280 28.90 -9.77 12.46
CA PRO A 280 28.79 -8.91 11.29
C PRO A 280 28.30 -7.52 11.70
N PHE A 281 28.71 -6.49 10.96
CA PHE A 281 27.94 -5.26 10.98
C PHE A 281 26.56 -5.54 10.41
N PHE A 282 25.53 -4.90 10.96
CA PHE A 282 24.17 -5.00 10.44
C PHE A 282 23.60 -3.62 10.14
N TYR A 283 22.72 -3.55 9.14
CA TYR A 283 22.07 -2.32 8.72
C TYR A 283 20.65 -2.60 8.24
N TYR A 284 19.66 -2.12 8.98
CA TYR A 284 18.26 -2.32 8.66
C TYR A 284 17.56 -0.98 8.43
N GLU A 285 16.84 -0.85 7.33
CA GLU A 285 16.07 0.35 6.97
C GLU A 285 14.56 0.09 7.06
N ASN A 286 13.83 1.11 7.52
CA ASN A 286 12.36 1.13 7.47
C ASN A 286 11.84 2.58 7.36
N VAL A 287 10.57 2.74 7.00
CA VAL A 287 9.91 4.06 6.95
C VAL A 287 9.90 4.74 8.33
N ALA A 288 10.23 6.04 8.37
CA ALA A 288 10.27 6.78 9.64
C ALA A 288 8.89 6.86 10.31
N LEU A 289 7.86 7.18 9.52
CA LEU A 289 6.45 7.33 9.94
C LEU A 289 5.73 5.98 10.08
N ALA A 290 6.39 4.96 10.62
CA ALA A 290 5.79 3.65 10.85
C ALA A 290 4.69 3.72 11.94
N PRO A 291 3.71 2.79 11.95
CA PRO A 291 2.69 2.71 13.00
C PRO A 291 3.28 2.64 14.43
N LYS A 292 2.49 3.08 15.42
CA LYS A 292 2.91 3.09 16.83
C LYS A 292 3.38 1.69 17.26
N GLY A 293 4.51 1.63 17.95
CA GLY A 293 5.10 0.38 18.47
C GLY A 293 5.96 -0.40 17.48
N VAL A 294 5.95 -0.07 16.18
CA VAL A 294 6.78 -0.76 15.17
C VAL A 294 8.26 -0.55 15.46
N TRP A 295 8.71 0.70 15.62
CA TRP A 295 10.11 1.00 15.92
C TRP A 295 10.58 0.46 17.29
N THR A 296 9.70 0.47 18.30
CA THR A 296 9.97 -0.18 19.60
C THR A 296 10.20 -1.68 19.42
N THR A 297 9.40 -2.33 18.57
CA THR A 297 9.56 -3.75 18.25
C THR A 297 10.85 -4.01 17.48
N ILE A 298 11.11 -3.27 16.41
CA ILE A 298 12.33 -3.43 15.61
C ILE A 298 13.57 -3.22 16.48
N SER A 299 13.60 -2.16 17.29
CA SER A 299 14.71 -1.89 18.22
C SER A 299 14.89 -3.01 19.24
N ARG A 300 13.80 -3.50 19.86
CA ARG A 300 13.85 -4.63 20.80
C ARG A 300 14.47 -5.89 20.18
N PHE A 301 14.08 -6.24 18.95
CA PHE A 301 14.62 -7.42 18.26
C PHE A 301 16.04 -7.21 17.75
N LEU A 302 16.39 -5.99 17.34
CA LEU A 302 17.75 -5.63 16.91
C LEU A 302 18.59 -5.11 18.08
N PHE A 303 18.66 -5.92 19.15
CA PHE A 303 19.55 -5.76 20.29
C PHE A 303 19.39 -4.46 21.10
N GLY A 304 18.19 -3.86 21.09
CA GLY A 304 17.93 -2.59 21.78
C GLY A 304 18.63 -1.39 21.16
N VAL A 305 19.06 -1.48 19.90
CA VAL A 305 19.74 -0.37 19.22
C VAL A 305 18.72 0.69 18.82
N GLU A 306 19.04 1.95 19.11
CA GLU A 306 18.19 3.09 18.74
C GLU A 306 18.25 3.36 17.22
N PRO A 307 17.11 3.64 16.57
CA PRO A 307 17.07 4.01 15.17
C PRO A 307 17.66 5.39 14.90
N GLU A 308 18.53 5.47 13.89
CA GLU A 308 18.99 6.72 13.30
C GLU A 308 17.92 7.23 12.31
N PHE A 309 17.13 8.23 12.71
CA PHE A 309 16.15 8.87 11.82
C PHE A 309 16.78 9.98 11.00
N VAL A 310 16.80 9.84 9.68
CA VAL A 310 17.32 10.84 8.76
C VAL A 310 16.41 11.04 7.54
N ASP A 311 16.28 12.30 7.10
CA ASP A 311 15.61 12.65 5.85
C ASP A 311 16.63 12.81 4.72
N SER A 312 16.43 12.10 3.62
CA SER A 312 17.33 12.18 2.45
C SER A 312 17.35 13.57 1.77
N LYS A 313 16.48 14.52 2.16
CA LYS A 313 16.58 15.92 1.70
C LYS A 313 17.91 16.59 2.01
N TYR A 314 18.68 16.09 2.99
CA TYR A 314 20.04 16.60 3.30
C TYR A 314 21.10 16.05 2.33
N PHE A 315 20.77 14.98 1.62
CA PHE A 315 21.65 14.31 0.68
C PHE A 315 21.31 14.70 -0.75
N CYS A 316 20.04 14.65 -1.18
CA CYS A 316 19.62 14.94 -2.55
C CYS A 316 18.44 15.94 -2.65
N ALA A 317 17.91 16.14 -3.86
CA ALA A 317 16.81 17.06 -4.14
C ALA A 317 15.40 16.51 -3.79
N ALA A 318 15.28 15.27 -3.31
CA ALA A 318 14.00 14.65 -2.91
C ALA A 318 14.01 14.24 -1.43
N ALA A 319 12.95 14.58 -0.71
CA ALA A 319 12.77 14.15 0.68
C ALA A 319 12.52 12.65 0.76
N ARG A 320 13.08 11.97 1.76
CA ARG A 320 12.82 10.55 2.03
C ARG A 320 13.14 10.29 3.51
N LYS A 321 12.13 10.45 4.36
CA LYS A 321 12.20 10.24 5.82
C LYS A 321 12.30 8.74 6.11
N ARG A 322 13.41 8.28 6.69
CA ARG A 322 13.67 6.87 7.04
C ARG A 322 14.31 6.74 8.41
N GLY A 323 14.12 5.59 9.03
CA GLY A 323 14.91 5.17 10.19
C GLY A 323 15.86 4.06 9.80
N TYR A 324 17.04 4.05 10.42
CA TYR A 324 18.08 3.06 10.17
C TYR A 324 18.59 2.49 11.49
N ILE A 325 18.49 1.17 11.68
CA ILE A 325 19.04 0.49 12.86
C ILE A 325 20.29 -0.28 12.45
N HIS A 326 21.42 0.09 13.05
CA HIS A 326 22.72 -0.48 12.71
C HIS A 326 23.72 -0.39 13.86
N ASN A 327 24.71 -1.27 13.87
CA ASN A 327 25.85 -1.26 14.79
C ASN A 327 27.12 -0.60 14.21
N LEU A 328 27.03 0.05 13.04
CA LEU A 328 28.17 0.75 12.42
C LEU A 328 28.72 1.88 13.31
N PRO A 329 30.04 2.16 13.24
CA PRO A 329 30.60 3.39 13.77
C PRO A 329 29.96 4.63 13.14
N ILE A 330 29.85 5.69 13.95
CA ILE A 330 29.26 6.98 13.53
C ILE A 330 30.32 8.07 13.37
N ILE A 331 31.56 7.79 13.76
CA ILE A 331 32.71 8.68 13.66
C ILE A 331 33.41 8.45 12.32
N ASN A 332 33.96 9.52 11.72
CA ASN A 332 34.68 9.51 10.44
C ASN A 332 33.82 9.10 9.22
N ARG A 333 32.51 9.36 9.27
CA ARG A 333 31.66 9.26 8.08
C ARG A 333 32.08 10.34 7.07
N PHE A 334 32.02 10.01 5.78
CA PHE A 334 32.28 10.96 4.69
C PHE A 334 31.25 10.79 3.57
N PRO A 335 30.86 11.89 2.88
CA PRO A 335 29.88 11.82 1.80
C PRO A 335 30.46 11.20 0.53
N LEU A 336 29.59 10.65 -0.31
CA LEU A 336 29.95 10.34 -1.69
C LEU A 336 30.30 11.60 -2.48
N LEU A 337 31.28 11.47 -3.37
CA LEU A 337 31.68 12.52 -4.30
C LEU A 337 31.48 12.02 -5.75
N PRO A 338 31.06 12.91 -6.67
CA PRO A 338 30.61 14.29 -6.44
C PRO A 338 29.30 14.34 -5.64
N LEU A 339 29.07 15.43 -4.91
CA LEU A 339 27.82 15.63 -4.17
C LEU A 339 26.64 15.73 -5.15
N PRO A 340 25.53 15.02 -4.90
CA PRO A 340 24.35 15.10 -5.77
C PRO A 340 23.65 16.47 -5.67
N PRO A 341 22.85 16.84 -6.67
CA PRO A 341 22.10 18.08 -6.66
C PRO A 341 21.11 18.10 -5.49
N ARG A 342 21.02 19.25 -4.81
CA ARG A 342 20.16 19.42 -3.63
C ARG A 342 18.91 20.23 -3.92
N THR A 343 18.73 20.80 -5.08
CA THR A 343 17.46 21.47 -5.41
C THR A 343 16.89 20.90 -6.70
N ILE A 344 15.58 21.06 -6.91
CA ILE A 344 14.92 20.70 -8.16
C ILE A 344 15.62 21.40 -9.34
N ASN A 345 15.97 22.68 -9.17
CA ASN A 345 16.62 23.46 -10.22
C ASN A 345 18.02 22.94 -10.57
N ASP A 346 18.79 22.47 -9.58
CA ASP A 346 20.12 21.90 -9.84
C ASP A 346 20.01 20.52 -10.48
N ALA A 347 19.01 19.73 -10.08
CA ALA A 347 18.76 18.39 -10.61
C ALA A 347 18.19 18.45 -12.04
N LEU A 348 17.26 19.36 -12.29
CA LEU A 348 16.47 19.46 -13.52
C LEU A 348 16.57 20.88 -14.10
N PRO A 349 17.74 21.30 -14.60
CA PRO A 349 17.99 22.69 -14.98
C PRO A 349 17.06 23.20 -16.11
N LEU A 350 16.56 22.31 -16.96
CA LEU A 350 15.64 22.65 -18.04
C LEU A 350 14.25 23.06 -17.54
N THR A 351 13.86 22.64 -16.33
CA THR A 351 12.54 22.99 -15.75
C THR A 351 12.49 24.43 -15.25
N LYS A 352 13.64 25.02 -14.89
CA LYS A 352 13.76 26.37 -14.33
C LYS A 352 13.10 27.45 -15.18
N LYS A 353 13.17 27.32 -16.52
CA LYS A 353 12.56 28.28 -17.46
C LYS A 353 11.03 28.33 -17.34
N TRP A 354 10.41 27.23 -16.95
CA TRP A 354 8.96 27.06 -16.93
C TRP A 354 8.37 27.11 -15.51
N TRP A 355 9.21 27.31 -14.51
CA TRP A 355 8.81 27.31 -13.11
C TRP A 355 8.10 28.61 -12.76
N PRO A 356 6.81 28.60 -12.38
CA PRO A 356 6.09 29.81 -12.04
C PRO A 356 6.54 30.35 -10.68
N GLU A 357 6.46 31.67 -10.50
CA GLU A 357 6.91 32.32 -9.26
C GLU A 357 6.12 31.87 -8.03
N TRP A 358 4.86 31.46 -8.19
CA TRP A 358 4.00 30.99 -7.11
C TRP A 358 4.26 29.53 -6.69
N ASP A 359 4.96 28.73 -7.51
CA ASP A 359 5.44 27.40 -7.09
C ASP A 359 6.76 27.56 -6.33
N LYS A 360 6.68 27.55 -5.00
CA LYS A 360 7.84 27.74 -4.11
C LYS A 360 8.65 26.47 -3.85
N ARG A 361 8.33 25.34 -4.48
CA ARG A 361 9.05 24.08 -4.20
C ARG A 361 10.48 24.17 -4.71
N THR A 362 11.41 23.88 -3.81
CA THR A 362 12.84 23.69 -4.12
C THR A 362 13.27 22.23 -3.99
N LYS A 363 12.42 21.40 -3.39
CA LYS A 363 12.59 19.97 -3.12
C LYS A 363 11.37 19.20 -3.57
N LEU A 364 11.58 17.95 -3.97
CA LEU A 364 10.52 16.98 -4.23
C LEU A 364 10.11 16.27 -2.93
N ASN A 365 8.90 15.73 -2.92
CA ASN A 365 8.43 14.84 -1.87
C ASN A 365 9.03 13.43 -2.06
N CYS A 366 8.67 12.50 -1.17
CA CYS A 366 9.10 11.10 -1.29
C CYS A 366 8.74 10.53 -2.66
N LEU A 367 9.74 9.97 -3.34
CA LEU A 367 9.57 9.34 -4.64
C LEU A 367 8.72 8.08 -4.47
N GLN A 368 7.66 7.98 -5.28
CA GLN A 368 6.62 6.96 -5.18
C GLN A 368 6.84 5.85 -6.21
N THR A 369 6.15 4.73 -6.02
CA THR A 369 6.12 3.59 -6.96
C THR A 369 5.20 3.82 -8.16
N CYS A 370 4.31 4.80 -8.05
CA CYS A 370 3.34 5.19 -9.08
C CYS A 370 3.55 6.65 -9.51
N ILE A 371 3.14 6.96 -10.74
CA ILE A 371 3.26 8.30 -11.32
C ILE A 371 1.89 8.91 -11.64
N GLY A 372 1.85 10.24 -11.70
CA GLY A 372 0.66 10.97 -12.13
C GLY A 372 0.25 10.60 -13.57
N SER A 373 -1.06 10.47 -13.80
CA SER A 373 -1.59 10.07 -15.11
C SER A 373 -1.55 11.19 -16.14
N ALA A 374 -1.52 10.84 -17.43
CA ALA A 374 -1.65 11.81 -18.52
C ALA A 374 -2.96 12.63 -18.41
N LYS A 375 -4.07 11.99 -18.01
CA LYS A 375 -5.37 12.64 -17.76
C LYS A 375 -5.27 13.72 -16.67
N LEU A 376 -4.51 13.46 -15.59
CA LEU A 376 -4.28 14.45 -14.55
C LEU A 376 -3.54 15.67 -15.10
N THR A 377 -2.43 15.47 -15.81
CA THR A 377 -1.64 16.58 -16.37
C THR A 377 -2.42 17.40 -17.41
N ASP A 378 -3.30 16.75 -18.19
CA ASP A 378 -4.22 17.43 -19.12
C ASP A 378 -5.26 18.28 -18.39
N ARG A 379 -5.86 17.77 -17.31
CA ARG A 379 -6.80 18.55 -16.47
C ARG A 379 -6.13 19.79 -15.89
N ILE A 380 -4.91 19.64 -15.36
CA ILE A 380 -4.16 20.78 -14.80
C ILE A 380 -3.85 21.81 -15.90
N ARG A 381 -3.34 21.36 -17.06
CA ARG A 381 -3.08 22.25 -18.19
C ARG A 381 -4.32 23.06 -18.58
N LYS A 382 -5.47 22.39 -18.74
CA LYS A 382 -6.75 23.03 -19.09
C LYS A 382 -7.22 24.01 -18.01
N ALA A 383 -7.01 23.70 -16.74
CA ALA A 383 -7.34 24.61 -15.63
C ALA A 383 -6.51 25.90 -15.69
N LEU A 384 -5.21 25.77 -15.97
CA LEU A 384 -4.29 26.91 -16.12
C LEU A 384 -4.60 27.73 -17.38
N GLU A 385 -4.86 27.08 -18.52
CA GLU A 385 -5.21 27.76 -19.78
C GLU A 385 -6.48 28.61 -19.67
N LYS A 386 -7.46 28.18 -18.87
CA LYS A 386 -8.68 28.96 -18.59
C LYS A 386 -8.41 30.26 -17.81
N CYS A 387 -7.29 30.36 -17.10
CA CYS A 387 -6.92 31.55 -16.33
C CYS A 387 -6.29 32.65 -17.20
N GLY A 388 -5.90 32.34 -18.44
CA GLY A 388 -5.24 33.28 -19.36
C GLY A 388 -3.76 33.47 -19.04
N ASP A 389 -3.24 34.66 -19.35
CA ASP A 389 -1.82 35.02 -19.13
C ASP A 389 -1.56 35.65 -17.74
N ASN A 390 -2.60 35.86 -16.94
CA ASN A 390 -2.46 36.33 -15.56
C ASN A 390 -2.20 35.14 -14.61
N ASP A 391 -1.67 35.43 -13.43
CA ASP A 391 -1.51 34.42 -12.39
C ASP A 391 -2.85 33.75 -12.08
N PRO A 392 -2.90 32.40 -11.97
CA PRO A 392 -4.12 31.69 -11.65
C PRO A 392 -4.68 32.14 -10.29
N PRO A 393 -6.01 32.12 -10.09
CA PRO A 393 -6.60 32.36 -8.78
C PRO A 393 -6.06 31.41 -7.70
N GLN A 394 -6.04 31.84 -6.44
CA GLN A 394 -5.46 31.06 -5.33
C GLN A 394 -6.00 29.63 -5.22
N HIS A 395 -7.30 29.41 -5.47
CA HIS A 395 -7.88 28.06 -5.42
C HIS A 395 -7.32 27.14 -6.53
N VAL A 396 -7.01 27.68 -7.71
CA VAL A 396 -6.37 26.93 -8.80
C VAL A 396 -4.92 26.67 -8.46
N GLN A 397 -4.20 27.67 -7.94
CA GLN A 397 -2.81 27.48 -7.48
C GLN A 397 -2.75 26.38 -6.43
N LYS A 398 -3.61 26.41 -5.41
CA LYS A 398 -3.69 25.38 -4.38
C LYS A 398 -3.94 23.99 -4.98
N TYR A 399 -4.98 23.84 -5.81
CA TYR A 399 -5.26 22.58 -6.51
C TYR A 399 -4.05 22.04 -7.29
N VAL A 400 -3.39 22.90 -8.07
CA VAL A 400 -2.21 22.49 -8.86
C VAL A 400 -1.05 22.12 -7.94
N MET A 401 -0.80 22.88 -6.88
CA MET A 401 0.27 22.59 -5.93
C MET A 401 0.05 21.28 -5.19
N ASP A 402 -1.18 20.97 -4.78
CA ASP A 402 -1.51 19.74 -4.07
C ASP A 402 -1.26 18.52 -4.97
N GLU A 403 -1.70 18.57 -6.23
CA GLU A 403 -1.41 17.51 -7.21
C GLU A 403 0.09 17.42 -7.55
N CYS A 404 0.78 18.56 -7.64
CA CYS A 404 2.22 18.60 -7.87
C CYS A 404 3.03 17.97 -6.72
N ARG A 405 2.65 18.23 -5.47
CA ARG A 405 3.27 17.64 -4.28
C ARG A 405 2.96 16.15 -4.17
N LYS A 406 1.71 15.76 -4.44
CA LYS A 406 1.25 14.37 -4.38
C LYS A 406 1.95 13.47 -5.40
N TRP A 407 2.11 13.95 -6.63
CA TRP A 407 2.64 13.15 -7.75
C TRP A 407 4.06 13.53 -8.18
N ASN A 408 4.73 14.41 -7.42
CA ASN A 408 6.04 14.95 -7.76
C ASN A 408 6.11 15.50 -9.21
N LEU A 409 5.08 16.23 -9.64
CA LEU A 409 5.04 16.81 -10.98
C LEU A 409 6.01 18.01 -11.08
N VAL A 410 6.65 18.14 -12.24
CA VAL A 410 7.61 19.20 -12.54
C VAL A 410 7.21 19.97 -13.81
N TRP A 411 7.57 21.25 -13.87
CA TRP A 411 7.22 22.14 -14.98
C TRP A 411 8.13 21.89 -16.18
N VAL A 412 7.53 21.50 -17.32
CA VAL A 412 8.26 21.15 -18.55
C VAL A 412 7.92 22.05 -19.74
N GLY A 413 6.97 22.97 -19.57
CA GLY A 413 6.55 23.92 -20.59
C GLY A 413 5.54 24.93 -20.05
N LYS A 414 5.19 25.95 -20.85
CA LYS A 414 4.10 26.88 -20.52
C LYS A 414 2.83 26.08 -20.22
N ASN A 415 2.32 26.19 -19.00
CA ASN A 415 1.15 25.47 -18.48
C ASN A 415 1.25 23.94 -18.55
N LYS A 416 2.45 23.38 -18.65
CA LYS A 416 2.69 21.94 -18.81
C LYS A 416 3.49 21.39 -17.64
N LEU A 417 2.87 20.45 -16.95
CA LEU A 417 3.48 19.61 -15.93
C LEU A 417 3.67 18.19 -16.47
N ALA A 418 4.71 17.51 -16.00
CA ALA A 418 4.95 16.10 -16.29
C ALA A 418 5.41 15.35 -15.03
N PRO A 419 5.15 14.04 -14.92
CA PRO A 419 5.81 13.19 -13.95
C PRO A 419 7.31 13.11 -14.26
N LEU A 420 8.12 12.78 -13.26
CA LEU A 420 9.54 12.52 -13.43
C LEU A 420 9.77 11.32 -14.36
N GLU A 421 10.73 11.44 -15.27
CA GLU A 421 11.17 10.33 -16.11
C GLU A 421 12.00 9.32 -15.28
N PRO A 422 12.03 8.02 -15.65
CA PRO A 422 12.72 7.01 -14.86
C PRO A 422 14.21 7.31 -14.63
N ASP A 423 14.91 7.91 -15.61
CA ASP A 423 16.33 8.28 -15.45
C ASP A 423 16.54 9.49 -14.54
N GLU A 424 15.55 10.39 -14.45
CA GLU A 424 15.55 11.47 -13.45
C GLU A 424 15.36 10.90 -12.03
N VAL A 425 14.49 9.90 -11.88
CA VAL A 425 14.28 9.19 -10.61
C VAL A 425 15.54 8.40 -10.21
N GLU A 426 16.20 7.70 -11.13
CA GLU A 426 17.49 7.03 -10.90
C GLU A 426 18.55 8.02 -10.38
N MET A 427 18.67 9.19 -11.02
CA MET A 427 19.60 10.23 -10.61
C MET A 427 19.29 10.77 -9.20
N LEU A 428 18.03 11.05 -8.89
CA LEU A 428 17.62 11.56 -7.57
C LEU A 428 17.88 10.55 -6.44
N LEU A 429 17.80 9.25 -6.76
CA LEU A 429 18.10 8.16 -5.84
C LEU A 429 19.60 7.82 -5.80
N GLY A 430 20.43 8.40 -6.67
CA GLY A 430 21.87 8.19 -6.71
C GLY A 430 22.31 6.90 -7.44
N PHE A 431 21.43 6.30 -8.25
CA PHE A 431 21.77 5.18 -9.12
C PHE A 431 22.47 5.65 -10.40
N PRO A 432 23.27 4.76 -11.05
CA PRO A 432 23.77 5.02 -12.39
C PRO A 432 22.63 5.31 -13.38
N ARG A 433 22.91 6.15 -14.37
CA ARG A 433 21.93 6.44 -15.44
C ARG A 433 21.60 5.16 -16.22
N ASN A 434 20.32 4.90 -16.45
CA ASN A 434 19.79 3.71 -17.10
C ASN A 434 19.98 2.42 -16.27
N HIS A 435 20.22 2.50 -14.96
CA HIS A 435 20.41 1.33 -14.10
C HIS A 435 19.26 0.32 -14.19
N THR A 436 18.02 0.82 -14.26
CA THR A 436 16.82 -0.03 -14.37
C THR A 436 16.33 -0.19 -15.81
N ARG A 437 17.07 0.28 -16.81
CA ARG A 437 16.64 0.23 -18.23
C ARG A 437 17.23 -0.98 -18.93
N GLY A 438 16.38 -1.82 -19.51
CA GLY A 438 16.77 -2.96 -20.35
C GLY A 438 16.20 -4.27 -19.83
N GLY A 439 16.63 -5.40 -20.40
CA GLY A 439 16.31 -6.72 -19.84
C GLY A 439 14.82 -7.07 -19.75
N GLY A 440 13.95 -6.48 -20.58
CA GLY A 440 12.52 -6.80 -20.59
C GLY A 440 11.68 -6.14 -19.48
N ILE A 441 12.28 -5.33 -18.60
CA ILE A 441 11.52 -4.63 -17.55
C ILE A 441 10.60 -3.55 -18.12
N SER A 442 9.33 -3.53 -17.68
CA SER A 442 8.37 -2.53 -18.11
C SER A 442 8.66 -1.16 -17.49
N ARG A 443 8.19 -0.09 -18.11
CA ARG A 443 8.32 1.26 -17.53
C ARG A 443 7.65 1.37 -16.15
N THR A 444 6.52 0.67 -15.96
CA THR A 444 5.81 0.64 -14.68
C THR A 444 6.65 -0.06 -13.61
N ASP A 445 7.26 -1.20 -13.94
CA ASP A 445 8.12 -1.93 -13.01
C ASP A 445 9.37 -1.13 -12.64
N ARG A 446 9.93 -0.35 -13.57
CA ARG A 446 11.02 0.59 -13.25
C ARG A 446 10.64 1.55 -12.12
N TYR A 447 9.47 2.20 -12.21
CA TYR A 447 9.01 3.11 -11.14
C TYR A 447 8.75 2.36 -9.83
N LYS A 448 8.16 1.17 -9.90
CA LYS A 448 7.91 0.33 -8.72
C LYS A 448 9.23 -0.02 -8.00
N SER A 449 10.22 -0.50 -8.74
CA SER A 449 11.53 -0.86 -8.21
C SER A 449 12.29 0.35 -7.66
N LEU A 450 12.24 1.51 -8.35
CA LEU A 450 12.90 2.73 -7.90
C LEU A 450 12.25 3.32 -6.64
N GLY A 451 10.91 3.42 -6.59
CA GLY A 451 10.19 3.97 -5.43
C GLY A 451 10.53 3.23 -4.13
N ASN A 452 10.69 1.91 -4.21
CA ASN A 452 11.00 1.05 -3.07
C ASN A 452 12.50 0.87 -2.77
N SER A 453 13.40 1.45 -3.58
CA SER A 453 14.85 1.31 -3.40
C SER A 453 15.45 2.27 -2.37
N PHE A 454 16.70 2.04 -1.96
CA PHE A 454 17.43 3.00 -1.12
C PHE A 454 17.74 4.31 -1.86
N GLN A 455 17.86 5.40 -1.10
CA GLN A 455 18.61 6.56 -1.56
C GLN A 455 20.10 6.28 -1.32
N VAL A 456 20.86 6.14 -2.41
CA VAL A 456 22.23 5.64 -2.42
C VAL A 456 23.20 6.53 -1.64
N ASP A 457 23.09 7.86 -1.76
CA ASP A 457 24.02 8.80 -1.11
C ASP A 457 23.85 8.85 0.41
N THR A 458 22.62 8.74 0.92
CA THR A 458 22.29 8.62 2.35
C THR A 458 22.88 7.31 2.90
N VAL A 459 22.61 6.18 2.25
CA VAL A 459 23.13 4.87 2.70
C VAL A 459 24.65 4.85 2.61
N ALA A 460 25.25 5.36 1.54
CA ALA A 460 26.69 5.42 1.38
C ALA A 460 27.35 6.29 2.46
N TYR A 461 26.73 7.39 2.89
CA TYR A 461 27.26 8.18 4.00
C TYR A 461 27.36 7.34 5.28
N HIS A 462 26.35 6.53 5.60
CA HIS A 462 26.40 5.64 6.76
C HIS A 462 27.43 4.51 6.60
N LEU A 463 27.52 3.91 5.40
CA LEU A 463 28.43 2.80 5.10
C LEU A 463 29.89 3.25 4.85
N SER A 464 30.15 4.55 4.73
CA SER A 464 31.47 5.11 4.40
C SER A 464 32.58 4.66 5.34
N VAL A 465 32.26 4.50 6.63
CA VAL A 465 33.19 4.01 7.66
C VAL A 465 33.75 2.62 7.39
N LEU A 466 33.04 1.80 6.61
CA LEU A 466 33.49 0.45 6.25
C LEU A 466 34.69 0.44 5.32
N LYS A 467 34.94 1.54 4.59
CA LYS A 467 36.06 1.65 3.66
C LYS A 467 37.42 1.48 4.33
N ASP A 468 37.61 2.14 5.47
CA ASP A 468 38.87 2.09 6.19
C ASP A 468 38.98 0.82 7.06
N ILE A 469 37.84 0.28 7.50
CA ILE A 469 37.77 -0.97 8.28
C ILE A 469 38.11 -2.18 7.41
N PHE A 470 37.66 -2.18 6.14
CA PHE A 470 37.81 -3.30 5.21
C PHE A 470 38.56 -2.91 3.93
N PRO A 471 39.88 -2.62 3.99
CA PRO A 471 40.66 -2.19 2.84
C PRO A 471 40.76 -3.25 1.74
N ASN A 472 40.56 -4.52 2.08
CA ASN A 472 40.59 -5.65 1.14
C ASN A 472 39.21 -6.01 0.57
N GLY A 473 38.18 -5.22 0.87
CA GLY A 473 36.80 -5.51 0.50
C GLY A 473 36.05 -6.34 1.54
N ILE A 474 34.77 -6.57 1.26
CA ILE A 474 33.81 -7.18 2.20
C ILE A 474 33.07 -8.37 1.59
N ASN A 475 32.63 -9.26 2.48
CA ASN A 475 31.59 -10.24 2.24
C ASN A 475 30.25 -9.69 2.76
N MET A 476 29.23 -9.69 1.91
CA MET A 476 27.96 -9.02 2.20
C MET A 476 26.78 -9.98 2.01
N LEU A 477 25.85 -9.94 2.97
CA LEU A 477 24.54 -10.55 2.88
C LEU A 477 23.48 -9.45 2.73
N SER A 478 22.85 -9.38 1.57
CA SER A 478 21.89 -8.34 1.18
C SER A 478 20.48 -8.94 1.12
N LEU A 479 19.67 -8.73 2.15
CA LEU A 479 18.31 -9.22 2.27
C LEU A 479 17.32 -8.18 1.72
N PHE A 480 16.36 -8.61 0.90
CA PHE A 480 15.41 -7.71 0.23
C PHE A 480 16.14 -6.67 -0.63
N SER A 481 17.15 -7.14 -1.37
CA SER A 481 18.15 -6.27 -2.02
C SER A 481 17.59 -5.35 -3.11
N GLY A 482 16.40 -5.64 -3.65
CA GLY A 482 15.78 -4.83 -4.69
C GLY A 482 16.70 -4.67 -5.89
N ILE A 483 16.88 -3.42 -6.33
CA ILE A 483 17.77 -3.07 -7.45
C ILE A 483 19.23 -2.84 -7.04
N GLY A 484 19.65 -3.30 -5.85
CA GLY A 484 21.04 -3.29 -5.43
C GLY A 484 21.54 -1.95 -4.87
N GLY A 485 20.68 -1.22 -4.14
CA GLY A 485 21.03 0.13 -3.65
C GLY A 485 22.24 0.15 -2.71
N ALA A 486 22.40 -0.90 -1.89
CA ALA A 486 23.53 -1.00 -0.96
C ALA A 486 24.83 -1.38 -1.68
N GLU A 487 24.75 -2.29 -2.64
CA GLU A 487 25.84 -2.73 -3.50
C GLU A 487 26.38 -1.56 -4.33
N VAL A 488 25.48 -0.75 -4.91
CA VAL A 488 25.82 0.48 -5.62
C VAL A 488 26.47 1.49 -4.68
N ALA A 489 25.96 1.68 -3.45
CA ALA A 489 26.54 2.58 -2.45
C ALA A 489 27.99 2.18 -2.11
N LEU A 490 28.22 0.91 -1.79
CA LEU A 490 29.55 0.37 -1.45
C LEU A 490 30.52 0.44 -2.62
N HIS A 491 30.07 0.11 -3.82
CA HIS A 491 30.87 0.26 -5.04
C HIS A 491 31.28 1.71 -5.27
N ARG A 492 30.36 2.67 -5.13
CA ARG A 492 30.65 4.11 -5.28
C ARG A 492 31.58 4.65 -4.20
N LEU A 493 31.58 4.06 -2.99
CA LEU A 493 32.56 4.37 -1.94
C LEU A 493 33.97 3.84 -2.25
N GLY A 494 34.09 2.92 -3.21
CA GLY A 494 35.32 2.20 -3.52
C GLY A 494 35.59 1.03 -2.57
N VAL A 495 34.56 0.54 -1.87
CA VAL A 495 34.65 -0.70 -1.09
C VAL A 495 34.52 -1.87 -2.05
N ARG A 496 35.53 -2.74 -2.09
CA ARG A 496 35.51 -3.91 -2.97
C ARG A 496 34.48 -4.92 -2.47
N LEU A 497 33.63 -5.41 -3.37
CA LEU A 497 32.66 -6.47 -3.10
C LEU A 497 33.30 -7.82 -3.44
N ASN A 498 33.68 -8.59 -2.42
CA ASN A 498 34.36 -9.89 -2.62
C ASN A 498 33.34 -10.99 -2.85
N ASN A 499 32.33 -11.09 -1.98
CA ASN A 499 31.22 -12.03 -2.12
C ASN A 499 29.94 -11.32 -1.70
N VAL A 500 28.92 -11.37 -2.55
CA VAL A 500 27.60 -10.79 -2.29
C VAL A 500 26.56 -11.89 -2.42
N VAL A 501 25.89 -12.20 -1.32
CA VAL A 501 24.68 -13.02 -1.33
C VAL A 501 23.49 -12.08 -1.31
N SER A 502 22.79 -11.97 -2.43
CA SER A 502 21.63 -11.09 -2.60
C SER A 502 20.34 -11.91 -2.64
N VAL A 503 19.42 -11.58 -1.74
CA VAL A 503 18.08 -12.19 -1.67
C VAL A 503 17.06 -11.19 -2.18
N GLU A 504 16.37 -11.55 -3.25
CA GLU A 504 15.38 -10.69 -3.90
C GLU A 504 14.33 -11.53 -4.61
N ILE A 505 13.05 -11.28 -4.32
CA ILE A 505 11.92 -12.06 -4.84
C ILE A 505 11.63 -11.77 -6.31
N SER A 506 11.79 -10.52 -6.75
CA SER A 506 11.52 -10.13 -8.13
C SER A 506 12.67 -10.50 -9.06
N GLU A 507 12.36 -11.28 -10.10
CA GLU A 507 13.33 -11.63 -11.15
C GLU A 507 13.87 -10.41 -11.87
N ALA A 508 13.00 -9.44 -12.20
CA ALA A 508 13.42 -8.20 -12.86
C ALA A 508 14.44 -7.42 -12.02
N ASN A 509 14.29 -7.38 -10.70
CA ASN A 509 15.26 -6.74 -9.80
C ASN A 509 16.58 -7.50 -9.75
N ARG A 510 16.54 -8.84 -9.68
CA ARG A 510 17.75 -9.69 -9.75
C ARG A 510 18.50 -9.47 -11.06
N ASP A 511 17.80 -9.38 -12.18
CA ASP A 511 18.42 -9.16 -13.49
C ASP A 511 19.02 -7.74 -13.62
N ILE A 512 18.42 -6.73 -12.98
CA ILE A 512 19.03 -5.39 -12.86
C ILE A 512 20.37 -5.48 -12.12
N VAL A 513 20.40 -6.14 -10.95
CA VAL A 513 21.62 -6.26 -10.15
C VAL A 513 22.68 -7.08 -10.88
N ARG A 514 22.30 -8.19 -11.53
CA ARG A 514 23.21 -8.99 -12.36
C ARG A 514 23.79 -8.17 -13.51
N SER A 515 22.95 -7.43 -14.22
CA SER A 515 23.39 -6.56 -15.32
C SER A 515 24.38 -5.50 -14.82
N TRP A 516 24.07 -4.86 -13.70
CA TRP A 516 24.98 -3.89 -13.07
C TRP A 516 26.31 -4.52 -12.65
N TRP A 517 26.27 -5.72 -12.06
CA TRP A 517 27.46 -6.47 -11.64
C TRP A 517 28.43 -6.73 -12.79
N GLU A 518 27.90 -7.18 -13.93
CA GLU A 518 28.67 -7.45 -15.15
C GLU A 518 29.18 -6.15 -15.79
N GLN A 519 28.32 -5.13 -15.90
CA GLN A 519 28.66 -3.83 -16.51
C GLN A 519 29.74 -3.07 -15.74
N THR A 520 29.78 -3.21 -14.41
CA THR A 520 30.82 -2.62 -13.56
C THR A 520 32.06 -3.50 -13.45
N ASN A 521 32.08 -4.65 -14.14
CA ASN A 521 33.18 -5.63 -14.16
C ASN A 521 33.64 -6.04 -12.76
N GLN A 522 32.68 -6.25 -11.84
CA GLN A 522 32.98 -6.72 -10.49
C GLN A 522 33.80 -8.01 -10.55
N LYS A 523 34.81 -8.10 -9.67
CA LYS A 523 35.74 -9.25 -9.61
C LYS A 523 35.36 -10.27 -8.56
N GLY A 524 34.41 -9.94 -7.68
CA GLY A 524 33.89 -10.85 -6.68
C GLY A 524 32.84 -11.81 -7.23
N ASN A 525 32.22 -12.54 -6.32
CA ASN A 525 31.12 -13.45 -6.62
C ASN A 525 29.77 -12.81 -6.24
N LEU A 526 28.78 -12.93 -7.11
CA LEU A 526 27.40 -12.58 -6.85
C LEU A 526 26.55 -13.85 -6.84
N ILE A 527 25.90 -14.12 -5.71
CA ILE A 527 25.02 -15.27 -5.51
C ILE A 527 23.62 -14.71 -5.28
N HIS A 528 22.70 -15.02 -6.19
CA HIS A 528 21.30 -14.64 -6.04
C HIS A 528 20.47 -15.77 -5.44
N MET A 529 19.57 -15.40 -4.54
CA MET A 529 18.53 -16.26 -4.00
C MET A 529 17.18 -15.55 -4.14
N ALA A 530 16.14 -16.30 -4.47
CA ALA A 530 14.82 -15.71 -4.69
C ALA A 530 14.10 -15.42 -3.38
N ASP A 531 14.17 -16.36 -2.45
CA ASP A 531 13.39 -16.32 -1.21
C ASP A 531 14.31 -16.36 0.01
N VAL A 532 14.00 -15.51 0.98
CA VAL A 532 14.65 -15.41 2.29
C VAL A 532 14.46 -16.69 3.12
N GLN A 533 13.40 -17.44 2.87
CA GLN A 533 13.16 -18.74 3.53
C GLN A 533 14.17 -19.81 3.10
N GLN A 534 14.84 -19.64 1.95
CA GLN A 534 15.89 -20.56 1.49
C GLN A 534 17.21 -20.38 2.26
N LEU A 535 17.36 -19.28 3.02
CA LEU A 535 18.48 -19.08 3.93
C LEU A 535 18.18 -19.68 5.31
N ASN A 536 18.32 -21.01 5.38
CA ASN A 536 18.35 -21.73 6.65
C ASN A 536 19.78 -21.83 7.21
N ALA A 537 19.94 -22.40 8.41
CA ALA A 537 21.23 -22.52 9.08
C ALA A 537 22.26 -23.28 8.23
N ASP A 538 21.89 -24.46 7.72
CA ASP A 538 22.76 -25.29 6.88
C ASP A 538 23.28 -24.53 5.65
N ARG A 539 22.40 -23.77 4.99
CA ARG A 539 22.78 -22.97 3.81
C ARG A 539 23.71 -21.81 4.18
N LEU A 540 23.49 -21.16 5.32
CA LEU A 540 24.37 -20.11 5.81
C LEU A 540 25.74 -20.67 6.20
N GLU A 541 25.80 -21.84 6.84
CA GLU A 541 27.04 -22.54 7.14
C GLU A 541 27.81 -22.94 5.87
N GLU A 542 27.12 -23.46 4.85
CA GLU A 542 27.73 -23.79 3.56
C GLU A 542 28.34 -22.55 2.89
N LEU A 543 27.57 -21.45 2.82
CA LEU A 543 28.02 -20.19 2.24
C LEU A 543 29.25 -19.66 3.00
N MET A 544 29.17 -19.58 4.33
CA MET A 544 30.25 -19.07 5.17
C MET A 544 31.46 -20.00 5.20
N GLY A 545 31.27 -21.32 5.04
CA GLY A 545 32.35 -22.28 4.88
C GLY A 545 33.08 -22.14 3.54
N SER A 546 32.40 -21.65 2.50
CA SER A 546 32.97 -21.52 1.15
C SER A 546 33.81 -20.26 0.95
N PHE A 547 33.41 -19.12 1.52
CA PHE A 547 34.10 -17.83 1.31
C PHE A 547 34.36 -17.01 2.59
N GLY A 548 34.15 -17.61 3.76
CA GLY A 548 34.29 -16.97 5.07
C GLY A 548 33.00 -16.30 5.55
N GLY A 549 33.04 -15.76 6.77
CA GLY A 549 31.92 -15.05 7.37
C GLY A 549 31.50 -13.78 6.61
N PHE A 550 30.36 -13.23 6.98
CA PHE A 550 29.85 -11.96 6.45
C PHE A 550 30.37 -10.78 7.29
N ASP A 551 30.84 -9.73 6.62
CA ASP A 551 31.25 -8.49 7.27
C ASP A 551 30.06 -7.54 7.48
N LEU A 552 29.08 -7.60 6.56
CA LEU A 552 27.88 -6.77 6.55
C LEU A 552 26.63 -7.61 6.21
N VAL A 553 25.62 -7.54 7.08
CA VAL A 553 24.25 -7.99 6.81
C VAL A 553 23.36 -6.77 6.68
N ILE A 554 22.73 -6.57 5.53
CA ILE A 554 21.94 -5.36 5.25
C ILE A 554 20.60 -5.73 4.64
N GLY A 555 19.56 -4.98 5.01
CA GLY A 555 18.25 -5.13 4.40
C GLY A 555 17.35 -3.93 4.62
N GLY A 556 16.33 -3.81 3.75
CA GLY A 556 15.26 -2.82 3.88
C GLY A 556 13.92 -3.53 4.00
N SER A 557 12.98 -2.96 4.75
CA SER A 557 11.62 -3.49 4.76
C SER A 557 10.99 -3.36 3.37
N PRO A 558 10.42 -4.42 2.77
CA PRO A 558 9.63 -4.33 1.55
C PRO A 558 8.32 -3.58 1.85
N CYS A 559 8.41 -2.25 1.79
CA CYS A 559 7.36 -1.33 2.24
C CYS A 559 6.23 -1.18 1.21
N ASN A 560 5.30 -2.13 1.13
CA ASN A 560 3.99 -1.89 0.51
C ASN A 560 2.87 -1.65 1.54
N ASN A 561 2.98 -2.18 2.78
CA ASN A 561 1.93 -2.05 3.82
C ASN A 561 2.26 -1.03 4.93
N LEU A 562 3.42 -0.38 4.87
CA LEU A 562 3.89 0.57 5.90
C LEU A 562 3.91 2.03 5.43
N ALA A 563 3.76 2.28 4.12
CA ALA A 563 3.68 3.64 3.57
C ALA A 563 2.22 4.13 3.62
N GLY A 564 2.01 5.35 4.14
CA GLY A 564 0.68 5.93 4.43
C GLY A 564 -0.29 6.11 3.24
N SER A 565 0.07 5.68 2.03
CA SER A 565 -0.78 5.73 0.85
C SER A 565 -1.74 4.53 0.70
N ASN A 566 -1.57 3.45 1.47
CA ASN A 566 -2.51 2.33 1.54
C ASN A 566 -3.35 2.42 2.83
N ARG A 567 -4.48 3.14 2.79
CA ARG A 567 -5.41 3.28 3.93
C ARG A 567 -6.18 2.00 4.29
N VAL A 568 -6.08 0.93 3.49
CA VAL A 568 -6.96 -0.27 3.58
C VAL A 568 -6.26 -1.50 4.21
N SER A 569 -4.93 -1.51 4.39
CA SER A 569 -4.21 -2.60 5.06
C SER A 569 -3.12 -2.06 6.00
N ARG A 570 -3.55 -1.43 7.10
CA ARG A 570 -2.65 -0.98 8.18
C ARG A 570 -2.40 -2.13 9.16
N ASP A 571 -1.90 -3.25 8.69
CA ASP A 571 -1.77 -4.45 9.53
C ASP A 571 -0.53 -4.44 10.45
N GLY A 572 0.10 -3.27 10.65
CA GLY A 572 1.24 -3.14 11.56
C GLY A 572 2.33 -4.18 11.29
N LEU A 573 2.83 -4.84 12.34
CA LEU A 573 3.77 -5.96 12.20
C LEU A 573 3.10 -7.34 12.03
N GLU A 574 1.78 -7.37 11.87
CA GLU A 574 0.96 -8.59 11.81
C GLU A 574 0.53 -8.95 10.37
N GLY A 575 0.73 -8.07 9.39
CA GLY A 575 0.49 -8.35 7.97
C GLY A 575 1.57 -9.24 7.32
N GLU A 576 1.24 -9.90 6.20
CA GLU A 576 2.13 -10.85 5.49
C GLU A 576 3.53 -10.29 5.15
N HIS A 577 3.64 -8.98 4.86
CA HIS A 577 4.92 -8.33 4.58
C HIS A 577 5.75 -7.99 5.82
N SER A 578 5.14 -8.00 7.01
CA SER A 578 5.80 -7.73 8.29
C SER A 578 6.50 -8.94 8.89
N ALA A 579 6.13 -10.15 8.42
CA ALA A 579 6.85 -11.39 8.71
C ALA A 579 8.33 -11.31 8.28
N LEU A 580 8.61 -10.57 7.20
CA LEU A 580 9.94 -10.48 6.60
C LEU A 580 10.97 -9.78 7.50
N PHE A 581 10.52 -8.93 8.44
CA PHE A 581 11.40 -8.41 9.49
C PHE A 581 11.91 -9.53 10.41
N TYR A 582 11.05 -10.47 10.78
CA TYR A 582 11.44 -11.59 11.64
C TYR A 582 12.40 -12.54 10.92
N ASP A 583 12.26 -12.69 9.60
CA ASP A 583 13.25 -13.41 8.80
C ASP A 583 14.61 -12.70 8.77
N TYR A 584 14.65 -11.37 8.64
CA TYR A 584 15.88 -10.60 8.78
C TYR A 584 16.54 -10.85 10.14
N PHE A 585 15.76 -10.73 11.23
CA PHE A 585 16.26 -10.97 12.58
C PHE A 585 16.77 -12.41 12.77
N ARG A 586 16.00 -13.40 12.31
CA ARG A 586 16.37 -14.83 12.35
C ARG A 586 17.70 -15.05 11.66
N ILE A 587 17.86 -14.57 10.43
CA ILE A 587 19.08 -14.74 9.63
C ILE A 587 20.26 -14.02 10.28
N LEU A 588 20.08 -12.78 10.75
CA LEU A 588 21.13 -12.04 11.44
C LEU A 588 21.60 -12.77 12.71
N GLY A 589 20.66 -13.33 13.49
CA GLY A 589 20.96 -14.15 14.66
C GLY A 589 21.77 -15.40 14.28
N THR A 590 21.32 -16.15 13.27
CA THR A 590 22.03 -17.34 12.79
C THR A 590 23.43 -17.03 12.28
N VAL A 591 23.60 -15.95 11.49
CA VAL A 591 24.94 -15.52 11.04
C VAL A 591 25.83 -15.19 12.23
N LYS A 592 25.33 -14.42 13.22
CA LYS A 592 26.09 -14.09 14.44
C LYS A 592 26.50 -15.34 15.21
N ASP A 593 25.61 -16.33 15.32
CA ASP A 593 25.89 -17.55 16.07
C ASP A 593 26.94 -18.42 15.37
N ILE A 594 26.86 -18.58 14.05
CA ILE A 594 27.89 -19.30 13.27
C ILE A 594 29.24 -18.58 13.39
N MET A 595 29.28 -17.24 13.28
CA MET A 595 30.52 -16.46 13.39
C MET A 595 31.16 -16.50 14.79
N LYS A 596 30.38 -16.75 15.85
CA LYS A 596 30.92 -16.93 17.22
C LYS A 596 31.54 -18.30 17.44
N GLN A 597 31.16 -19.29 16.64
CA GLN A 597 31.65 -20.67 16.76
C GLN A 597 32.95 -20.92 15.98
N GLN A 598 33.28 -20.04 15.03
CA GLN A 598 34.55 -20.01 14.29
C GLN A 598 35.59 -19.16 15.02
#